data_AF-A0A090QX69-F1
#
_entry.id   AF-A0A090QX69-F1
#
_cell.length_a   1.000
_cell.length_b   1.000
_cell.length_c   1.000
_cell.angle_alpha   90.00
_cell.angle_beta   90.00
_cell.angle_gamma   90.00
#
_symmetry.space_group_name_H-M   'P 1'
#
loop_
_entity.id
_entity.type
_entity.pdbx_description
1 polymer ?
#
loop_
_entity_poly.entity_id
_entity_poly.type
_entity_poly.pdbx_seq_one_letter_code
_entity_poly.pdbx_strand_id
1 'polypeptide(L)'
;MQWQDITLHNVLIDGEHHNQTWLLHGLSAQWQHTRLNGQAIYDHQRHHVTVAQLTLSDGQWQTTTPLAQLQHDALARIPRDLTATIERLDILNTSMETADFTLNQASLSLENWQWPQAVNTQPDALLSFSADSGRWHDTAFTDPLLDLAFSPNTITLQGAAVSVMEGYVQAAGSLTSHQWMLDNLSINGIKWLLPADWRTSLPALMAPLQQATQAPSLRIKQLAIRHTSLTDSNAEWPWQISGLNLDGHDLTLMENGQWGLWHGELTSGAQLVSLNTVEMQAPW
;
A
#
# COMPACT_ATOMS: atom_id res chain seq x y z
N MET A 1 8.44 -8.54 31.12
CA MET A 1 7.42 -9.58 30.88
C MET A 1 7.78 -10.32 29.60
N GLN A 2 7.66 -11.65 29.53
CA GLN A 2 7.84 -12.42 28.30
C GLN A 2 6.50 -13.02 27.86
N TRP A 3 6.13 -12.85 26.60
CA TRP A 3 4.89 -13.36 26.02
C TRP A 3 5.13 -13.75 24.55
N GLN A 4 4.90 -15.01 24.18
CA GLN A 4 5.07 -15.52 22.81
C GLN A 4 6.40 -15.09 22.14
N ASP A 5 7.52 -15.27 22.85
CA ASP A 5 8.87 -14.86 22.45
C ASP A 5 9.12 -13.34 22.35
N ILE A 6 8.12 -12.52 22.69
CA ILE A 6 8.22 -11.06 22.80
C ILE A 6 8.62 -10.71 24.24
N THR A 7 9.74 -10.01 24.38
CA THR A 7 10.17 -9.45 25.66
C THR A 7 9.73 -7.99 25.76
N LEU A 8 8.86 -7.70 26.72
CA LEU A 8 8.36 -6.36 27.04
C LEU A 8 9.05 -5.82 28.29
N HIS A 9 9.48 -4.56 28.22
CA HIS A 9 10.08 -3.78 29.30
C HIS A 9 9.11 -2.69 29.76
N ASN A 10 9.31 -2.20 30.99
CA ASN A 10 8.56 -1.06 31.55
C ASN A 10 7.03 -1.20 31.38
N VAL A 11 6.54 -2.41 31.63
CA VAL A 11 5.13 -2.75 31.47
C VAL A 11 4.33 -2.15 32.62
N LEU A 12 3.34 -1.33 32.28
CA LEU A 12 2.32 -0.82 33.19
C LEU A 12 0.97 -1.21 32.63
N ILE A 13 0.12 -1.76 33.50
CA ILE A 13 -1.25 -2.12 33.18
C ILE A 13 -2.10 -1.58 34.31
N ASP A 14 -3.04 -0.70 33.95
CA ASP A 14 -4.06 -0.18 34.83
C ASP A 14 -5.43 -0.56 34.28
N GLY A 15 -6.29 -1.05 35.16
CA GLY A 15 -7.56 -1.62 34.77
C GLY A 15 -8.31 -2.29 35.89
N GLU A 16 -9.56 -2.63 35.59
CA GLU A 16 -10.48 -3.29 36.51
C GLU A 16 -11.18 -4.46 35.82
N HIS A 17 -11.67 -5.38 36.64
CA HIS A 17 -12.43 -6.52 36.17
C HIS A 17 -13.79 -6.55 36.86
N HIS A 18 -14.85 -6.52 36.06
CA HIS A 18 -16.21 -6.62 36.55
C HIS A 18 -17.07 -7.39 35.56
N ASN A 19 -17.91 -8.31 36.05
CA ASN A 19 -18.87 -9.05 35.25
C ASN A 19 -18.29 -9.73 33.99
N GLN A 20 -17.12 -10.36 34.11
CA GLN A 20 -16.43 -11.06 33.01
C GLN A 20 -15.91 -10.13 31.90
N THR A 21 -15.87 -8.83 32.17
CA THR A 21 -15.24 -7.83 31.30
C THR A 21 -14.00 -7.30 32.00
N TRP A 22 -12.89 -7.28 31.28
CA TRP A 22 -11.68 -6.56 31.67
C TRP A 22 -11.69 -5.19 31.00
N LEU A 23 -11.68 -4.14 31.81
CA LEU A 23 -11.50 -2.77 31.34
C LEU A 23 -10.04 -2.37 31.60
N LEU A 24 -9.28 -2.15 30.54
CA LEU A 24 -7.90 -1.69 30.60
C LEU A 24 -7.89 -0.17 30.34
N HIS A 25 -7.87 0.61 31.43
CA HIS A 25 -7.78 2.07 31.38
C HIS A 25 -6.47 2.56 30.76
N GLY A 26 -5.41 1.76 30.89
CA GLY A 26 -4.12 2.06 30.30
C GLY A 26 -3.22 0.85 30.27
N LEU A 27 -2.64 0.59 29.11
CA LEU A 27 -1.52 -0.34 28.93
C LEU A 27 -0.37 0.45 28.32
N SER A 28 0.81 0.37 28.93
CA SER A 28 2.04 0.87 28.32
C SER A 28 3.15 -0.16 28.43
N ALA A 29 3.94 -0.30 27.38
CA ALA A 29 5.12 -1.17 27.38
C ALA A 29 6.17 -0.65 26.41
N GLN A 30 7.38 -1.14 26.57
CA GLN A 30 8.47 -0.97 25.62
C GLN A 30 8.85 -2.32 25.03
N TRP A 31 8.90 -2.40 23.71
CA TRP A 31 9.32 -3.58 22.97
C TRP A 31 10.44 -3.17 22.02
N GLN A 32 11.66 -3.67 22.27
CA GLN A 32 12.85 -3.16 21.58
C GLN A 32 12.94 -1.62 21.72
N HIS A 33 12.95 -0.89 20.59
CA HIS A 33 12.93 0.58 20.57
C HIS A 33 11.51 1.16 20.42
N THR A 34 10.48 0.31 20.33
CA THR A 34 9.08 0.73 20.15
C THR A 34 8.41 0.99 21.49
N ARG A 35 7.72 2.12 21.58
CA ARG A 35 6.80 2.42 22.70
C ARG A 35 5.38 2.03 22.29
N LEU A 36 4.74 1.24 23.15
CA LEU A 36 3.37 0.76 23.01
C LEU A 36 2.52 1.45 24.08
N ASN A 37 1.41 2.06 23.70
CA ASN A 37 0.42 2.62 24.62
C ASN A 37 -0.99 2.30 24.14
N GLY A 38 -1.93 1.97 25.01
CA GLY A 38 -3.29 1.71 24.58
C GLY A 38 -4.31 1.55 25.69
N GLN A 39 -5.55 1.41 25.26
CA GLN A 39 -6.74 1.21 26.09
C GLN A 39 -7.62 0.18 25.40
N ALA A 40 -8.16 -0.76 26.17
CA ALA A 40 -8.96 -1.82 25.61
C ALA A 40 -10.00 -2.35 26.60
N ILE A 41 -11.05 -2.94 26.05
CA ILE A 41 -12.07 -3.69 26.77
C ILE A 41 -12.01 -5.11 26.24
N TYR A 42 -11.89 -6.09 27.12
CA TYR A 42 -11.99 -7.50 26.75
C TYR A 42 -13.22 -8.13 27.39
N ASP A 43 -14.17 -8.54 26.56
CA ASP A 43 -15.36 -9.31 26.94
C ASP A 43 -15.03 -10.80 26.84
N HIS A 44 -14.87 -11.44 28.01
CA HIS A 44 -14.51 -12.85 28.09
C HIS A 44 -15.64 -13.78 27.62
N GLN A 45 -16.92 -13.37 27.71
CA GLN A 45 -18.04 -14.19 27.24
C GLN A 45 -18.10 -14.22 25.72
N ARG A 46 -17.90 -13.07 25.10
CA ARG A 46 -18.00 -12.91 23.65
C ARG A 46 -16.70 -13.21 22.91
N HIS A 47 -15.60 -13.42 23.64
CA HIS A 47 -14.25 -13.52 23.06
C HIS A 47 -13.98 -12.31 22.13
N HIS A 48 -14.36 -11.12 22.60
CA HIS A 48 -14.32 -9.88 21.83
C HIS A 48 -13.45 -8.85 22.54
N VAL A 49 -12.60 -8.17 21.77
CA VAL A 49 -11.79 -7.04 22.25
C VAL A 49 -12.23 -5.77 21.56
N THR A 50 -12.60 -4.74 22.32
CA THR A 50 -12.64 -3.37 21.81
C THR A 50 -11.31 -2.69 22.12
N VAL A 51 -10.54 -2.35 21.10
CA VAL A 51 -9.35 -1.51 21.22
C VAL A 51 -9.79 -0.06 21.01
N ALA A 52 -9.97 0.67 22.11
CA ALA A 52 -10.35 2.09 22.03
C ALA A 52 -9.22 2.91 21.41
N GLN A 53 -7.98 2.61 21.78
CA GLN A 53 -6.78 3.22 21.21
C GLN A 53 -5.61 2.27 21.37
N LEU A 54 -4.81 2.09 20.33
CA LEU A 54 -3.49 1.49 20.43
C LEU A 54 -2.50 2.31 19.60
N THR A 55 -1.41 2.76 20.22
CA THR A 55 -0.36 3.53 19.56
C THR A 55 0.97 2.81 19.70
N LEU A 56 1.62 2.57 18.57
CA LEU A 56 3.00 2.15 18.46
C LEU A 56 3.81 3.36 17.99
N SER A 57 4.93 3.67 18.63
CA SER A 57 5.76 4.82 18.25
C SER A 57 7.24 4.53 18.30
N ASP A 58 7.98 5.20 17.40
CA ASP A 58 9.44 5.20 17.28
C ASP A 58 10.03 3.81 17.00
N GLY A 59 9.24 2.91 16.39
CA GLY A 59 9.70 1.57 16.09
C GLY A 59 10.86 1.56 15.10
N GLN A 60 11.86 0.73 15.37
CA GLN A 60 12.98 0.48 14.47
C GLN A 60 13.17 -1.02 14.36
N TRP A 61 12.71 -1.60 13.25
CA TRP A 61 12.68 -3.04 13.06
C TRP A 61 13.50 -3.43 11.84
N GLN A 62 14.38 -4.43 12.00
CA GLN A 62 15.17 -4.97 10.91
C GLN A 62 15.12 -6.49 10.95
N THR A 63 14.83 -7.09 9.80
CA THR A 63 14.78 -8.54 9.64
C THR A 63 15.08 -8.93 8.19
N THR A 64 15.58 -10.15 8.00
CA THR A 64 15.76 -10.75 6.67
C THR A 64 14.52 -11.55 6.22
N THR A 65 13.44 -11.54 7.00
CA THR A 65 12.18 -12.20 6.62
C THR A 65 11.40 -11.29 5.65
N PRO A 66 10.89 -11.81 4.51
CA PRO A 66 10.06 -11.03 3.60
C PRO A 66 8.79 -10.48 4.28
N LEU A 67 8.34 -9.30 3.85
CA LEU A 67 7.18 -8.62 4.46
C LEU A 67 5.92 -9.49 4.46
N ALA A 68 5.66 -10.18 3.35
CA ALA A 68 4.50 -11.06 3.21
C ALA A 68 4.51 -12.21 4.23
N GLN A 69 5.68 -12.75 4.54
CA GLN A 69 5.82 -13.79 5.55
C GLN A 69 5.63 -13.24 6.97
N LEU A 70 6.15 -12.04 7.26
CA LEU A 70 5.90 -11.36 8.54
C LEU A 70 4.40 -11.12 8.77
N GLN A 71 3.69 -10.65 7.74
CA GLN A 71 2.24 -10.48 7.80
C GLN A 71 1.54 -11.81 8.09
N HIS A 72 1.91 -12.87 7.37
CA HIS A 72 1.32 -14.20 7.57
C HIS A 72 1.54 -14.70 9.00
N ASP A 73 2.78 -14.64 9.50
CA ASP A 73 3.18 -15.11 10.82
C ASP A 73 2.51 -14.30 11.93
N ALA A 74 2.36 -12.98 11.76
CA ALA A 74 1.68 -12.10 12.70
C ALA A 74 0.18 -12.45 12.79
N LEU A 75 -0.49 -12.61 11.65
CA LEU A 75 -1.91 -12.95 11.60
C LEU A 75 -2.20 -14.36 12.14
N ALA A 76 -1.29 -15.31 11.92
CA ALA A 76 -1.41 -16.68 12.40
C ALA A 76 -1.37 -16.80 13.94
N ARG A 77 -0.85 -15.78 14.65
CA ARG A 77 -0.80 -15.74 16.12
C ARG A 77 -2.11 -15.27 16.75
N ILE A 78 -3.02 -14.67 15.97
CA ILE A 78 -4.32 -14.21 16.46
C ILE A 78 -5.27 -15.42 16.58
N PRO A 79 -5.90 -15.67 17.75
CA PRO A 79 -6.86 -16.74 17.90
C PRO A 79 -8.03 -16.61 16.91
N ARG A 80 -8.44 -17.72 16.28
CA ARG A 80 -9.47 -17.70 15.21
C ARG A 80 -10.87 -17.33 15.71
N ASP A 81 -11.14 -17.55 16.98
CA ASP A 81 -12.38 -17.20 17.67
C ASP A 81 -12.38 -15.76 18.20
N LEU A 82 -11.23 -15.09 18.21
CA LEU A 82 -11.12 -13.72 18.69
C LEU A 82 -11.71 -12.76 17.65
N THR A 83 -12.70 -12.00 18.09
CA THR A 83 -13.23 -10.85 17.34
C THR A 83 -12.69 -9.56 17.95
N ALA A 84 -12.51 -8.52 17.14
CA ALA A 84 -12.10 -7.23 17.66
C ALA A 84 -12.76 -6.06 16.94
N THR A 85 -13.04 -5.01 17.70
CA THR A 85 -13.35 -3.67 17.18
C THR A 85 -12.17 -2.79 17.51
N ILE A 86 -11.49 -2.29 16.49
CA ILE A 86 -10.41 -1.32 16.62
C ILE A 86 -11.01 0.04 16.34
N GLU A 87 -11.29 0.81 17.39
CA GLU A 87 -11.75 2.18 17.23
C GLU A 87 -10.61 3.03 16.67
N ARG A 88 -9.39 2.85 17.18
CA ARG A 88 -8.19 3.50 16.64
C ARG A 88 -6.90 2.72 16.89
N LEU A 89 -6.09 2.62 15.85
CA LEU A 89 -4.73 2.09 15.86
C LEU A 89 -3.81 3.08 15.13
N ASP A 90 -2.80 3.59 15.83
CA ASP A 90 -1.75 4.43 15.26
C ASP A 90 -0.40 3.70 15.30
N ILE A 91 0.33 3.77 14.20
CA ILE A 91 1.78 3.49 14.14
C ILE A 91 2.44 4.80 13.75
N LEU A 92 3.37 5.29 14.55
CA LEU A 92 3.96 6.63 14.39
C LEU A 92 5.48 6.53 14.30
N ASN A 93 6.09 7.32 13.41
CA ASN A 93 7.54 7.50 13.27
C ASN A 93 8.31 6.16 13.24
N THR A 94 7.77 5.17 12.55
CA THR A 94 8.31 3.81 12.55
C THR A 94 9.11 3.53 11.30
N SER A 95 10.31 2.98 11.46
CA SER A 95 11.15 2.53 10.35
C SER A 95 11.28 1.02 10.38
N MET A 96 11.22 0.40 9.21
CA MET A 96 11.24 -1.04 9.05
C MET A 96 12.07 -1.44 7.83
N GLU A 97 12.89 -2.47 7.99
CA GLU A 97 13.66 -3.08 6.91
C GLU A 97 13.42 -4.60 6.92
N THR A 98 12.92 -5.13 5.81
CA THR A 98 12.74 -6.55 5.50
C THR A 98 13.70 -6.95 4.36
N ALA A 99 13.67 -8.23 3.94
CA ALA A 99 14.47 -8.66 2.79
C ALA A 99 14.08 -7.99 1.46
N ASP A 100 12.84 -7.54 1.33
CA ASP A 100 12.23 -7.09 0.08
C ASP A 100 11.62 -5.68 0.16
N PHE A 101 11.66 -5.06 1.35
CA PHE A 101 10.96 -3.81 1.60
C PHE A 101 11.64 -2.98 2.68
N THR A 102 11.67 -1.66 2.49
CA THR A 102 12.14 -0.71 3.49
C THR A 102 11.14 0.44 3.60
N LEU A 103 10.88 0.91 4.81
CA LEU A 103 10.17 2.14 5.10
C LEU A 103 10.93 2.94 6.15
N ASN A 104 11.01 4.25 5.93
CA ASN A 104 11.64 5.19 6.84
C ASN A 104 10.61 6.19 7.34
N GLN A 105 10.52 6.34 8.66
CA GLN A 105 9.63 7.29 9.34
C GLN A 105 8.16 7.18 8.90
N ALA A 106 7.66 5.95 8.77
CA ALA A 106 6.28 5.69 8.42
C ALA A 106 5.31 6.03 9.56
N SER A 107 4.17 6.59 9.20
CA SER A 107 3.01 6.78 10.07
C SER A 107 1.76 6.18 9.41
N LEU A 108 0.99 5.44 10.18
CA LEU A 108 -0.27 4.81 9.76
C LEU A 108 -1.33 5.04 10.85
N SER A 109 -2.53 5.46 10.45
CA SER A 109 -3.71 5.46 11.32
C SER A 109 -4.77 4.54 10.71
N LEU A 110 -5.41 3.72 11.54
CA LEU A 110 -6.54 2.89 11.20
C LEU A 110 -7.66 3.14 12.21
N GLU A 111 -8.83 3.54 11.72
CA GLU A 111 -9.99 3.87 12.55
C GLU A 111 -11.18 2.97 12.20
N ASN A 112 -11.98 2.64 13.21
CA ASN A 112 -13.26 1.91 13.11
C ASN A 112 -13.18 0.56 12.38
N TRP A 113 -12.10 -0.18 12.56
CA TRP A 113 -11.89 -1.48 11.91
C TRP A 113 -12.54 -2.64 12.67
N GLN A 114 -13.25 -3.51 11.96
CA GLN A 114 -13.82 -4.74 12.50
C GLN A 114 -13.01 -5.96 12.07
N TRP A 115 -12.46 -6.69 13.04
CA TRP A 115 -11.75 -7.95 12.82
C TRP A 115 -12.61 -9.15 13.25
N PRO A 116 -12.67 -10.25 12.48
CA PRO A 116 -11.96 -10.53 11.23
C PRO A 116 -12.82 -10.21 9.99
N GLN A 117 -13.68 -9.18 10.03
CA GLN A 117 -14.50 -8.85 8.87
C GLN A 117 -13.63 -8.54 7.65
N ALA A 118 -14.12 -8.93 6.47
CA ALA A 118 -13.40 -8.70 5.22
C ALA A 118 -13.27 -7.20 4.94
N VAL A 119 -12.19 -6.83 4.26
CA VAL A 119 -11.87 -5.43 3.91
C VAL A 119 -13.02 -4.75 3.17
N ASN A 120 -13.72 -5.48 2.29
CA ASN A 120 -14.84 -4.98 1.50
C ASN A 120 -16.19 -4.98 2.23
N THR A 121 -16.25 -5.45 3.48
CA THR A 121 -17.47 -5.46 4.29
C THR A 121 -17.39 -4.52 5.49
N GLN A 122 -16.29 -3.78 5.64
CA GLN A 122 -16.12 -2.79 6.69
C GLN A 122 -17.23 -1.73 6.60
N PRO A 123 -17.87 -1.35 7.72
CA PRO A 123 -19.01 -0.44 7.69
C PRO A 123 -18.62 1.02 7.44
N ASP A 124 -17.55 1.50 8.08
CA ASP A 124 -17.08 2.89 7.99
C ASP A 124 -15.67 2.98 8.61
N ALA A 125 -14.67 2.39 7.96
CA ALA A 125 -13.29 2.41 8.43
C ALA A 125 -12.46 3.43 7.63
N LEU A 126 -11.45 4.01 8.28
CA LEU A 126 -10.49 4.92 7.64
C LEU A 126 -9.08 4.39 7.81
N LEU A 127 -8.27 4.48 6.75
CA LEU A 127 -6.84 4.22 6.81
C LEU A 127 -6.10 5.38 6.18
N SER A 128 -5.17 5.96 6.92
CA SER A 128 -4.19 6.91 6.38
C SER A 128 -2.79 6.35 6.58
N PHE A 129 -1.93 6.57 5.58
CA PHE A 129 -0.54 6.13 5.60
C PHE A 129 0.34 7.19 4.96
N SER A 130 1.48 7.44 5.58
CA SER A 130 2.56 8.25 5.01
C SER A 130 3.92 7.75 5.44
N ALA A 131 4.97 8.09 4.70
CA ALA A 131 6.36 7.89 5.12
C ALA A 131 7.25 8.95 4.48
N ASP A 132 8.48 9.09 4.95
CA ASP A 132 9.47 9.94 4.29
C ASP A 132 10.00 9.28 3.01
N SER A 133 10.28 7.99 3.11
CA SER A 133 10.84 7.22 2.00
C SER A 133 10.73 5.72 2.25
N GLY A 134 11.04 4.98 1.21
CA GLY A 134 11.21 3.54 1.32
C GLY A 134 11.79 2.95 0.06
N ARG A 135 11.79 1.64 0.03
CA ARG A 135 12.22 0.85 -1.10
C ARG A 135 11.36 -0.38 -1.20
N TRP A 136 10.89 -0.70 -2.40
CA TRP A 136 10.27 -1.97 -2.68
C TRP A 136 11.09 -2.70 -3.73
N HIS A 137 11.64 -3.86 -3.34
CA HIS A 137 12.72 -4.53 -4.07
C HIS A 137 13.87 -3.54 -4.38
N ASP A 138 14.13 -3.25 -5.65
CA ASP A 138 15.17 -2.32 -6.09
C ASP A 138 14.64 -0.91 -6.39
N THR A 139 13.34 -0.67 -6.19
CA THR A 139 12.70 0.62 -6.51
C THR A 139 12.59 1.49 -5.26
N ALA A 140 13.39 2.55 -5.20
CA ALA A 140 13.26 3.57 -4.16
C ALA A 140 12.08 4.51 -4.44
N PHE A 141 11.42 4.95 -3.37
CA PHE A 141 10.35 5.95 -3.41
C PHE A 141 10.47 6.94 -2.25
N THR A 142 9.93 8.14 -2.42
CA THR A 142 9.85 9.16 -1.38
C THR A 142 8.43 9.69 -1.25
N ASP A 143 8.14 10.22 -0.06
CA ASP A 143 6.90 10.90 0.27
C ASP A 143 5.62 10.12 -0.13
N PRO A 144 5.54 8.78 0.09
CA PRO A 144 4.31 8.07 -0.17
C PRO A 144 3.21 8.58 0.76
N LEU A 145 2.01 8.73 0.21
CA LEU A 145 0.77 9.04 0.91
C LEU A 145 -0.31 8.12 0.38
N LEU A 146 -1.16 7.63 1.28
CA LEU A 146 -2.31 6.80 0.95
C LEU A 146 -3.43 7.06 1.96
N ASP A 147 -4.58 7.52 1.47
CA ASP A 147 -5.80 7.71 2.25
C ASP A 147 -6.93 6.87 1.66
N LEU A 148 -7.47 5.97 2.47
CA LEU A 148 -8.55 5.04 2.13
C LEU A 148 -9.74 5.22 3.09
N ALA A 149 -10.95 5.19 2.52
CA ALA A 149 -12.18 4.96 3.27
C ALA A 149 -12.81 3.63 2.85
N PHE A 150 -13.30 2.87 3.82
CA PHE A 150 -13.92 1.58 3.61
C PHE A 150 -15.40 1.66 3.99
N SER A 151 -16.25 1.23 3.07
CA SER A 151 -17.70 1.10 3.24
C SER A 151 -18.16 -0.23 2.66
N PRO A 152 -19.39 -0.69 2.94
CA PRO A 152 -19.86 -1.95 2.42
C PRO A 152 -19.80 -1.99 0.88
N ASN A 153 -19.03 -2.94 0.35
CA ASN A 153 -18.76 -3.20 -1.07
C ASN A 153 -17.90 -2.16 -1.81
N THR A 154 -17.43 -1.10 -1.13
CA THR A 154 -16.67 -0.03 -1.78
C THR A 154 -15.51 0.43 -0.90
N ILE A 155 -14.30 0.43 -1.49
CA ILE A 155 -13.11 1.05 -0.93
C ILE A 155 -12.83 2.31 -1.73
N THR A 156 -12.91 3.47 -1.10
CA THR A 156 -12.60 4.76 -1.74
C THR A 156 -11.14 5.10 -1.51
N LEU A 157 -10.40 5.28 -2.61
CA LEU A 157 -9.08 5.89 -2.61
C LEU A 157 -9.26 7.41 -2.62
N GLN A 158 -9.22 8.02 -1.44
CA GLN A 158 -9.36 9.47 -1.31
C GLN A 158 -8.18 10.19 -1.96
N GLY A 159 -6.99 9.63 -1.80
CA GLY A 159 -5.78 10.06 -2.47
C GLY A 159 -4.65 9.06 -2.26
N ALA A 160 -3.90 8.79 -3.32
CA ALA A 160 -2.57 8.22 -3.24
C ALA A 160 -1.59 9.13 -3.99
N ALA A 161 -0.39 9.23 -3.46
CA ALA A 161 0.68 10.05 -4.00
C ALA A 161 2.03 9.40 -3.67
N VAL A 162 2.98 9.43 -4.60
CA VAL A 162 4.34 8.93 -4.36
C VAL A 162 5.32 9.50 -5.37
N SER A 163 6.51 9.86 -4.90
CA SER A 163 7.64 10.20 -5.75
C SER A 163 8.48 8.96 -6.02
N VAL A 164 8.73 8.67 -7.29
CA VAL A 164 9.41 7.45 -7.76
C VAL A 164 10.03 7.70 -9.12
N MET A 165 11.16 7.05 -9.43
CA MET A 165 11.81 7.15 -10.76
C MET A 165 11.99 8.60 -11.26
N GLU A 166 12.47 9.50 -10.38
CA GLU A 166 12.62 10.95 -10.61
C GLU A 166 11.33 11.74 -10.86
N GLY A 167 10.18 11.06 -10.90
CA GLY A 167 8.87 11.66 -11.11
C GLY A 167 7.94 11.48 -9.93
N TYR A 168 6.66 11.65 -10.20
CA TYR A 168 5.61 11.56 -9.21
C TYR A 168 4.34 10.97 -9.82
N VAL A 169 3.65 10.16 -9.02
CA VAL A 169 2.37 9.53 -9.36
C VAL A 169 1.33 9.97 -8.34
N GLN A 170 0.14 10.32 -8.79
CA GLN A 170 -1.03 10.54 -7.95
C GLN A 170 -2.26 9.85 -8.52
N ALA A 171 -3.13 9.39 -7.65
CA ALA A 171 -4.40 8.80 -8.04
C ALA A 171 -5.48 9.04 -6.98
N ALA A 172 -6.73 9.10 -7.42
CA ALA A 172 -7.90 9.00 -6.55
C ALA A 172 -9.01 8.23 -7.27
N GLY A 173 -9.92 7.63 -6.51
CA GLY A 173 -11.02 6.86 -7.07
C GLY A 173 -11.67 5.89 -6.10
N SER A 174 -12.13 4.75 -6.61
CA SER A 174 -12.79 3.72 -5.82
C SER A 174 -12.58 2.33 -6.40
N LEU A 175 -12.70 1.34 -5.53
CA LEU A 175 -12.61 -0.08 -5.80
C LEU A 175 -13.86 -0.78 -5.28
N THR A 176 -14.44 -1.62 -6.12
CA THR A 176 -15.53 -2.55 -5.79
C THR A 176 -15.10 -3.98 -6.11
N SER A 177 -15.92 -4.97 -5.77
CA SER A 177 -15.62 -6.39 -6.05
C SER A 177 -15.42 -6.77 -7.53
N HIS A 178 -15.71 -5.86 -8.48
CA HIS A 178 -15.58 -6.11 -9.93
C HIS A 178 -14.89 -4.99 -10.70
N GLN A 179 -14.71 -3.81 -10.10
CA GLN A 179 -14.25 -2.63 -10.84
C GLN A 179 -13.34 -1.75 -9.99
N TRP A 180 -12.22 -1.38 -10.60
CA TRP A 180 -11.37 -0.26 -10.23
C TRP A 180 -11.80 0.95 -11.05
N MET A 181 -12.22 2.03 -10.39
CA MET A 181 -12.59 3.29 -11.04
C MET A 181 -11.71 4.40 -10.49
N LEU A 182 -10.74 4.85 -11.28
CA LEU A 182 -9.94 6.01 -10.95
C LEU A 182 -10.66 7.26 -11.46
N ASP A 183 -10.95 8.20 -10.57
CA ASP A 183 -11.44 9.52 -10.94
C ASP A 183 -10.31 10.31 -11.61
N ASN A 184 -9.08 10.15 -11.13
CA ASN A 184 -7.90 10.67 -11.77
C ASN A 184 -6.70 9.73 -11.57
N LEU A 185 -5.85 9.68 -12.60
CA LEU A 185 -4.50 9.15 -12.53
C LEU A 185 -3.57 10.14 -13.23
N SER A 186 -2.60 10.67 -12.49
CA SER A 186 -1.58 11.55 -13.06
C SER A 186 -0.18 10.99 -12.79
N ILE A 187 0.63 10.97 -13.84
CA ILE A 187 2.00 10.48 -13.85
C ILE A 187 2.85 11.58 -14.48
N ASN A 188 3.83 12.10 -13.76
CA ASN A 188 4.65 13.20 -14.24
C ASN A 188 6.13 12.94 -14.03
N GLY A 189 6.92 13.16 -15.08
CA GLY A 189 8.39 13.17 -15.00
C GLY A 189 9.03 11.82 -14.75
N ILE A 190 8.27 10.71 -14.82
CA ILE A 190 8.81 9.36 -14.63
C ILE A 190 9.87 9.08 -15.68
N LYS A 191 11.05 8.67 -15.24
CA LYS A 191 12.11 8.12 -16.09
C LYS A 191 12.36 6.68 -15.69
N TRP A 192 11.85 5.76 -16.49
CA TRP A 192 11.96 4.34 -16.20
C TRP A 192 12.88 3.65 -17.20
N LEU A 193 14.00 3.14 -16.69
CA LEU A 193 14.78 2.10 -17.37
C LEU A 193 14.14 0.75 -17.04
N LEU A 194 13.49 0.16 -18.04
CA LEU A 194 12.79 -1.11 -17.89
C LEU A 194 13.82 -2.23 -17.65
N PRO A 195 13.63 -3.09 -16.63
CA PRO A 195 14.45 -4.27 -16.44
C PRO A 195 14.44 -5.19 -17.68
N ALA A 196 15.49 -5.96 -17.91
CA ALA A 196 15.59 -6.83 -19.09
C ALA A 196 14.43 -7.84 -19.20
N ASP A 197 13.84 -8.23 -18.07
CA ASP A 197 12.74 -9.18 -17.96
C ASP A 197 11.36 -8.49 -17.79
N TRP A 198 11.25 -7.18 -18.01
CA TRP A 198 10.03 -6.39 -17.75
C TRP A 198 8.77 -7.00 -18.38
N ARG A 199 8.89 -7.64 -19.56
CA ARG A 199 7.76 -8.27 -20.27
C ARG A 199 7.16 -9.44 -19.49
N THR A 200 8.00 -10.14 -18.72
CA THR A 200 7.59 -11.26 -17.86
C THR A 200 7.31 -10.82 -16.43
N SER A 201 8.02 -9.81 -15.91
CA SER A 201 7.85 -9.35 -14.52
C SER A 201 6.69 -8.36 -14.35
N LEU A 202 6.39 -7.50 -15.33
CA LEU A 202 5.29 -6.54 -15.24
C LEU A 202 3.92 -7.20 -15.04
N PRO A 203 3.54 -8.27 -15.76
CA PRO A 203 2.30 -8.98 -15.49
C PRO A 203 2.23 -9.54 -14.06
N ALA A 204 3.35 -10.03 -13.52
CA ALA A 204 3.41 -10.53 -12.14
C ALA A 204 3.22 -9.41 -11.12
N LEU A 205 3.79 -8.22 -11.37
CA LEU A 205 3.58 -7.03 -10.54
C LEU A 205 2.12 -6.56 -10.56
N MET A 206 1.41 -6.75 -11.68
CA MET A 206 0.00 -6.41 -11.82
C MET A 206 -0.96 -7.52 -11.39
N ALA A 207 -0.45 -8.71 -11.05
CA ALA A 207 -1.27 -9.84 -10.66
C ALA A 207 -2.14 -9.58 -9.42
N PRO A 208 -1.68 -8.88 -8.36
CA PRO A 208 -2.52 -8.56 -7.20
C PRO A 208 -3.76 -7.74 -7.57
N LEU A 209 -3.63 -6.78 -8.49
CA LEU A 209 -4.78 -5.97 -8.98
C LEU A 209 -5.81 -6.85 -9.67
N GLN A 210 -5.35 -7.85 -10.44
CA GLN A 210 -6.24 -8.78 -11.13
C GLN A 210 -6.87 -9.78 -10.16
N GLN A 211 -6.12 -10.28 -9.18
CA GLN A 211 -6.59 -11.26 -8.20
C GLN A 211 -7.53 -10.66 -7.14
N ALA A 212 -7.53 -9.33 -6.97
CA ALA A 212 -8.41 -8.64 -6.04
C ALA A 212 -9.91 -8.77 -6.40
N THR A 213 -10.26 -9.16 -7.63
CA THR A 213 -11.67 -9.21 -8.10
C THR A 213 -11.90 -10.40 -9.06
N GLN A 214 -13.13 -10.91 -9.15
CA GLN A 214 -13.43 -12.10 -9.98
C GLN A 214 -13.66 -11.81 -11.49
N ALA A 215 -13.63 -10.55 -11.92
CA ALA A 215 -13.64 -10.14 -13.32
C ALA A 215 -13.21 -8.67 -13.42
N PRO A 216 -11.92 -8.37 -13.21
CA PRO A 216 -11.47 -7.00 -13.00
C PRO A 216 -11.77 -6.14 -14.22
N SER A 217 -12.42 -5.00 -14.00
CA SER A 217 -12.45 -3.88 -14.93
C SER A 217 -11.67 -2.70 -14.36
N LEU A 218 -10.92 -2.00 -15.20
CA LEU A 218 -10.22 -0.76 -14.85
C LEU A 218 -10.75 0.37 -15.72
N ARG A 219 -11.37 1.35 -15.07
CA ARG A 219 -11.86 2.59 -15.66
C ARG A 219 -11.09 3.77 -15.11
N ILE A 220 -10.76 4.73 -15.97
CA ILE A 220 -10.07 5.96 -15.59
C ILE A 220 -10.82 7.13 -16.23
N LYS A 221 -11.43 7.99 -15.41
CA LYS A 221 -12.15 9.17 -15.90
C LYS A 221 -11.19 10.20 -16.50
N GLN A 222 -10.11 10.50 -15.78
CA GLN A 222 -9.05 11.40 -16.26
C GLN A 222 -7.68 10.73 -16.15
N LEU A 223 -6.99 10.56 -17.27
CA LEU A 223 -5.59 10.15 -17.32
C LEU A 223 -4.73 11.33 -17.79
N ALA A 224 -3.67 11.63 -17.05
CA ALA A 224 -2.66 12.59 -17.47
C ALA A 224 -1.26 11.99 -17.29
N ILE A 225 -0.59 11.65 -18.38
CA ILE A 225 0.84 11.32 -18.36
C ILE A 225 1.60 12.51 -18.95
N ARG A 226 2.65 12.95 -18.26
CA ARG A 226 3.45 14.11 -18.67
C ARG A 226 4.94 13.83 -18.53
N HIS A 227 5.71 14.34 -19.49
CA HIS A 227 7.18 14.35 -19.47
C HIS A 227 7.82 12.99 -19.14
N THR A 228 7.15 11.89 -19.51
CA THR A 228 7.58 10.55 -19.12
C THR A 228 8.57 9.99 -20.13
N SER A 229 9.59 9.29 -19.66
CA SER A 229 10.58 8.63 -20.50
C SER A 229 10.69 7.16 -20.14
N LEU A 230 10.63 6.30 -21.15
CA LEU A 230 10.70 4.84 -21.03
C LEU A 230 11.82 4.34 -21.92
N THR A 231 12.72 3.52 -21.37
CA THR A 231 13.85 2.95 -22.11
C THR A 231 13.91 1.46 -21.85
N ASP A 232 13.86 0.64 -22.90
CA ASP A 232 14.07 -0.81 -22.79
C ASP A 232 15.58 -1.11 -22.76
N SER A 233 16.02 -1.81 -21.71
CA SER A 233 17.42 -2.18 -21.54
C SER A 233 17.85 -3.38 -22.40
N ASN A 234 16.95 -4.00 -23.18
CA ASN A 234 17.27 -5.14 -24.04
C ASN A 234 18.09 -4.71 -25.26
N ALA A 235 19.30 -5.27 -25.37
CA ALA A 235 20.24 -4.96 -26.45
C ALA A 235 19.85 -5.55 -27.82
N GLU A 236 18.99 -6.58 -27.90
CA GLU A 236 18.60 -7.21 -29.17
C GLU A 236 17.64 -6.33 -29.98
N TRP A 237 16.81 -5.52 -29.29
CA TRP A 237 15.85 -4.62 -29.91
C TRP A 237 15.59 -3.41 -29.00
N PRO A 238 16.59 -2.51 -28.86
CA PRO A 238 16.46 -1.37 -27.96
C PRO A 238 15.41 -0.41 -28.49
N TRP A 239 14.60 0.14 -27.59
CA TRP A 239 13.70 1.22 -27.91
C TRP A 239 13.63 2.21 -26.76
N GLN A 240 13.36 3.47 -27.11
CA GLN A 240 13.24 4.55 -26.15
C GLN A 240 12.12 5.50 -26.58
N ILE A 241 11.33 5.94 -25.60
CA ILE A 241 10.34 6.99 -25.75
C ILE A 241 10.72 8.08 -24.75
N SER A 242 10.89 9.32 -25.21
CA SER A 242 11.21 10.46 -24.34
C SER A 242 10.19 11.57 -24.47
N GLY A 243 9.87 12.21 -23.34
CA GLY A 243 8.91 13.30 -23.28
C GLY A 243 7.49 12.88 -23.69
N LEU A 244 7.09 11.66 -23.32
CA LEU A 244 5.74 11.14 -23.54
C LEU A 244 4.72 11.98 -22.75
N ASN A 245 3.72 12.47 -23.47
CA ASN A 245 2.53 13.11 -22.94
C ASN A 245 1.30 12.35 -23.42
N LEU A 246 0.47 11.86 -22.49
CA LEU A 246 -0.82 11.24 -22.79
C LEU A 246 -1.94 11.98 -22.06
N ASP A 247 -3.03 12.24 -22.75
CA ASP A 247 -4.29 12.72 -22.16
C ASP A 247 -5.41 11.77 -22.50
N GLY A 248 -6.05 11.24 -21.47
CA GLY A 248 -7.15 10.29 -21.60
C GLY A 248 -8.41 10.74 -20.86
N HIS A 249 -9.56 10.52 -21.48
CA HIS A 249 -10.87 10.79 -20.90
C HIS A 249 -11.78 9.56 -21.02
N ASP A 250 -12.44 9.21 -19.92
CA ASP A 250 -13.40 8.11 -19.81
C ASP A 250 -12.89 6.77 -20.36
N LEU A 251 -11.64 6.44 -20.03
CA LEU A 251 -10.95 5.25 -20.50
C LEU A 251 -11.49 3.99 -19.82
N THR A 252 -11.71 2.93 -20.60
CA THR A 252 -11.78 1.55 -20.08
C THR A 252 -10.55 0.80 -20.56
N LEU A 253 -9.60 0.57 -19.64
CA LEU A 253 -8.29 -0.05 -19.94
C LEU A 253 -8.25 -1.56 -19.68
N MET A 254 -9.26 -2.08 -18.97
CA MET A 254 -9.43 -3.49 -18.72
C MET A 254 -10.91 -3.83 -18.63
N GLU A 255 -11.31 -4.93 -19.27
CA GLU A 255 -12.66 -5.48 -19.25
C GLU A 255 -12.58 -7.00 -19.14
N ASN A 256 -13.30 -7.60 -18.20
CA ASN A 256 -13.27 -9.05 -17.92
C ASN A 256 -11.84 -9.61 -17.75
N GLY A 257 -10.96 -8.85 -17.10
CA GLY A 257 -9.55 -9.21 -16.90
C GLY A 257 -8.66 -9.12 -18.14
N GLN A 258 -9.17 -8.61 -19.26
CA GLN A 258 -8.40 -8.43 -20.48
C GLN A 258 -7.99 -6.96 -20.65
N TRP A 259 -6.68 -6.72 -20.73
CA TRP A 259 -6.11 -5.40 -20.99
C TRP A 259 -6.39 -4.95 -22.43
N GLY A 260 -6.79 -3.70 -22.60
CA GLY A 260 -7.04 -3.09 -23.89
C GLY A 260 -7.71 -1.72 -23.74
N LEU A 261 -7.63 -0.87 -24.76
CA LEU A 261 -8.42 0.36 -24.81
C LEU A 261 -9.81 0.03 -25.38
N TRP A 262 -10.73 -0.36 -24.49
CA TRP A 262 -12.09 -0.78 -24.86
C TRP A 262 -13.04 0.39 -25.10
N HIS A 263 -12.82 1.50 -24.40
CA HIS A 263 -13.62 2.72 -24.50
C HIS A 263 -12.79 3.95 -24.09
N GLY A 264 -13.24 5.13 -24.52
CA GLY A 264 -12.68 6.42 -24.14
C GLY A 264 -11.85 7.08 -25.24
N GLU A 265 -11.37 8.29 -24.95
CA GLU A 265 -10.53 9.07 -25.85
C GLU A 265 -9.12 9.14 -25.28
N LEU A 266 -8.12 8.81 -26.09
CA LEU A 266 -6.71 8.92 -25.72
C LEU A 266 -5.97 9.73 -26.78
N THR A 267 -5.33 10.81 -26.35
CA THR A 267 -4.43 11.60 -27.18
C THR A 267 -3.00 11.42 -26.69
N SER A 268 -2.04 11.39 -27.62
CA SER A 268 -0.65 11.09 -27.32
C SER A 268 0.30 11.97 -28.12
N GLY A 269 1.43 12.30 -27.51
CA GLY A 269 2.57 12.95 -28.16
C GLY A 269 3.87 12.57 -27.45
N ALA A 270 4.96 12.49 -28.20
CA ALA A 270 6.29 12.24 -27.66
C ALA A 270 7.30 13.17 -28.34
N GLN A 271 8.35 13.55 -27.62
CA GLN A 271 9.43 14.37 -28.19
C GLN A 271 10.35 13.52 -29.06
N LEU A 272 10.63 12.29 -28.63
CA LEU A 272 11.47 11.34 -29.35
C LEU A 272 10.92 9.93 -29.19
N VAL A 273 10.91 9.21 -30.29
CA VAL A 273 10.74 7.76 -30.32
C VAL A 273 11.91 7.19 -31.12
N SER A 274 12.71 6.35 -30.47
CA SER A 274 13.79 5.61 -31.09
C SER A 274 13.46 4.12 -31.09
N LEU A 275 13.65 3.47 -32.23
CA LEU A 275 13.43 2.04 -32.43
C LEU A 275 14.66 1.42 -33.08
N ASN A 276 15.27 0.48 -32.38
CA ASN A 276 16.42 -0.30 -32.84
C ASN A 276 17.56 0.57 -33.41
N THR A 277 17.83 1.72 -32.78
CA THR A 277 18.93 2.59 -33.18
C THR A 277 20.13 2.37 -32.27
N VAL A 278 21.30 2.19 -32.86
CA VAL A 278 22.58 2.22 -32.14
C VAL A 278 23.20 3.60 -32.36
N GLU A 279 23.20 4.44 -31.33
CA GLU A 279 23.92 5.71 -31.39
C GLU A 279 25.42 5.45 -31.26
N MET A 280 26.18 5.74 -32.32
CA MET A 280 27.64 5.74 -32.27
C MET A 280 28.12 7.15 -31.93
N GLN A 281 28.65 7.37 -30.73
CA GLN A 281 29.44 8.56 -30.46
C GLN A 281 30.90 8.30 -30.87
N ALA A 282 31.40 9.08 -31.82
CA ALA A 282 32.81 9.07 -32.16
C ALA A 282 33.61 9.62 -30.95
N PRO A 283 34.71 8.96 -30.54
CA PRO A 283 35.57 9.51 -29.51
C PRO A 283 36.19 10.82 -30.03
N TRP A 284 35.97 11.90 -29.30
CA TRP A 284 36.70 13.16 -29.44
C TRP A 284 38.07 13.09 -28.77
#